data_AF-A0A7Y2L2Y2-F1
#
_entry.id   AF-A0A7Y2L2Y2-F1
#
_cell.length_a   1.000
_cell.length_b   1.000
_cell.length_c   1.000
_cell.angle_alpha   90.00
_cell.angle_beta   90.00
_cell.angle_gamma   90.00
#
_symmetry.space_group_name_H-M   'P 1'
#
loop_
_entity.id
_entity.type
_entity.pdbx_description
1 polymer ?
#
loop_
_entity_poly.entity_id
_entity_poly.type
_entity_poly.pdbx_seq_one_letter_code
_entity_poly.pdbx_strand_id
1 'polypeptide(L)'
;MFLSYLRLVLFTLGLLIGVQVPGFINDYANRVEAHLIEAQTGLAGFQNTANQFFKGDLQALVAHYRASDDPVFRSDANSLGTLLSRQRLLDDQFQAMQGPWYMRALQVAYAADPAIRQETI
;
A
#
# COMPACT_ATOMS: atom_id res chain seq x y z
N MET A 1 -16.39 -29.28 -36.68
CA MET A 1 -15.56 -29.83 -35.59
C MET A 1 -14.63 -28.79 -34.95
N PHE A 2 -13.96 -27.92 -35.72
CA PHE A 2 -13.02 -26.89 -35.20
C PHE A 2 -13.59 -25.91 -34.16
N LEU A 3 -14.83 -25.43 -34.38
CA LEU A 3 -15.54 -24.53 -33.47
C LEU A 3 -15.81 -25.14 -32.08
N SER A 4 -15.91 -26.47 -31.99
CA SER A 4 -16.13 -27.17 -30.70
C SER A 4 -14.85 -27.24 -29.87
N TYR A 5 -13.69 -27.43 -30.51
CA TYR A 5 -12.39 -27.38 -29.84
C TYR A 5 -12.04 -25.96 -29.42
N LEU A 6 -12.39 -24.95 -30.23
CA LEU A 6 -12.21 -23.53 -29.87
C LEU A 6 -12.98 -23.16 -28.61
N ARG A 7 -14.24 -23.60 -28.47
CA ARG A 7 -15.03 -23.38 -27.25
C ARG A 7 -14.39 -24.03 -26.03
N LEU A 8 -13.82 -25.22 -26.18
CA LEU A 8 -13.18 -25.95 -25.08
C LEU A 8 -11.89 -25.23 -24.65
N VAL A 9 -11.07 -24.78 -25.59
CA VAL A 9 -9.87 -23.97 -25.32
C VAL A 9 -10.23 -22.66 -24.63
N LEU A 10 -11.24 -21.91 -25.12
CA LEU A 10 -11.69 -20.67 -24.48
C LEU A 10 -12.26 -20.92 -23.07
N PHE A 11 -12.95 -22.03 -22.87
CA PHE A 11 -13.46 -22.43 -21.57
C PHE A 11 -12.34 -22.74 -20.59
N THR A 12 -11.34 -23.53 -21.00
CA THR A 12 -10.18 -23.86 -20.17
C THR A 12 -9.32 -22.62 -19.87
N LEU A 13 -9.14 -21.73 -20.84
CA LEU A 13 -8.46 -20.45 -20.63
C LEU A 13 -9.22 -19.55 -19.65
N GLY A 14 -10.55 -19.44 -19.79
CA GLY A 14 -11.38 -18.69 -18.84
C GLY A 14 -11.32 -19.26 -17.42
N LEU A 15 -11.28 -20.57 -17.28
CA LEU A 15 -11.18 -21.25 -15.98
C LEU A 15 -9.79 -21.05 -15.35
N LEU A 16 -8.72 -21.13 -16.16
CA LEU A 16 -7.37 -20.80 -15.74
C LEU A 16 -7.24 -19.34 -15.29
N ILE A 17 -7.79 -18.39 -16.03
CA ILE A 17 -7.80 -16.97 -15.66
C ILE A 17 -8.60 -16.77 -14.36
N GLY A 18 -9.76 -17.43 -14.24
CA GLY A 18 -10.63 -17.33 -13.06
C GLY A 18 -10.01 -17.86 -11.77
N VAL A 19 -9.02 -18.76 -11.85
CA VAL A 19 -8.30 -19.31 -10.68
C VAL A 19 -6.98 -18.60 -10.45
N GLN A 20 -6.23 -18.28 -11.52
CA GLN A 20 -4.89 -17.71 -11.39
C GLN A 20 -4.89 -16.20 -11.10
N VAL A 21 -5.79 -15.42 -11.71
CA VAL A 21 -5.85 -13.96 -11.47
C VAL A 21 -6.12 -13.61 -10.00
N PRO A 22 -7.06 -14.28 -9.29
CA PRO A 22 -7.24 -14.06 -7.86
C PRO A 22 -5.98 -14.34 -7.04
N GLY A 23 -5.20 -15.36 -7.41
CA GLY A 23 -3.94 -15.69 -6.75
C GLY A 23 -2.91 -14.56 -6.87
N PHE A 24 -2.68 -14.06 -8.09
CA PHE A 24 -1.78 -12.93 -8.33
C PHE A 24 -2.20 -11.66 -7.58
N ILE A 25 -3.50 -11.36 -7.53
CA ILE A 25 -4.03 -10.21 -6.79
C ILE A 25 -3.78 -10.38 -5.29
N ASN A 26 -3.97 -11.60 -4.76
CA ASN A 26 -3.76 -11.89 -3.35
C ASN A 26 -2.28 -11.76 -2.97
N ASP A 27 -1.37 -12.27 -3.80
CA ASP A 27 0.07 -12.16 -3.59
C ASP A 27 0.55 -10.70 -3.63
N TYR A 28 -0.03 -9.90 -4.53
CA TYR A 28 0.24 -8.47 -4.58
C TYR A 28 -0.27 -7.73 -3.34
N ALA A 29 -1.49 -8.02 -2.90
CA ALA A 29 -2.06 -7.44 -1.68
C ALA A 29 -1.20 -7.78 -0.44
N ASN A 30 -0.73 -9.02 -0.32
CA ASN A 30 0.15 -9.46 0.77
C ASN A 30 1.48 -8.67 0.81
N ARG A 31 2.04 -8.33 -0.35
CA ARG A 31 3.27 -7.52 -0.43
C ARG A 31 3.04 -6.07 0.00
N VAL A 32 1.91 -5.50 -0.40
CA VAL A 32 1.52 -4.14 -0.01
C VAL A 32 1.27 -4.07 1.50
N GLU A 33 0.63 -5.09 2.06
CA GLU A 33 0.46 -5.24 3.51
C GLU A 33 1.81 -5.31 4.23
N ALA A 34 2.77 -6.09 3.71
CA ALA A 34 4.10 -6.20 4.31
C ALA A 34 4.83 -4.85 4.34
N HIS A 35 4.81 -4.08 3.25
CA HIS A 35 5.41 -2.74 3.20
C HIS A 35 4.69 -1.74 4.11
N LEU A 36 3.38 -1.87 4.27
CA LEU A 36 2.61 -1.06 5.21
C LEU A 36 3.00 -1.38 6.66
N ILE A 37 3.15 -2.66 7.01
CA ILE A 37 3.62 -3.09 8.34
C ILE A 37 5.06 -2.58 8.61
N GLU A 38 5.94 -2.64 7.62
CA GLU A 38 7.30 -2.11 7.71
C GLU A 38 7.30 -0.59 7.99
N ALA A 39 6.51 0.16 7.23
CA ALA A 39 6.37 1.61 7.42
C ALA A 39 5.78 1.96 8.80
N GLN A 40 4.79 1.20 9.26
CA GLN A 40 4.21 1.36 10.61
C GLN A 40 5.23 1.04 11.71
N THR A 41 6.04 0.01 11.53
CA THR A 41 7.08 -0.38 12.50
C THR A 41 8.14 0.71 12.62
N GLY A 42 8.54 1.34 11.51
CA GLY A 42 9.44 2.51 11.53
C GLY A 42 8.83 3.73 12.22
N LEU A 43 7.50 3.90 12.15
CA LEU A 43 6.77 4.96 12.85
C LEU A 43 6.46 4.61 14.32
N ALA A 44 6.58 3.35 14.75
CA ALA A 44 6.20 2.91 16.09
C ALA A 44 6.97 3.64 17.20
N GLY A 45 8.25 3.95 16.98
CA GLY A 45 9.06 4.76 17.91
C GLY A 45 8.46 6.15 18.14
N PHE A 46 8.08 6.83 17.05
CA PHE A 46 7.43 8.15 17.11
C PHE A 46 6.00 8.07 17.65
N GLN A 47 5.28 6.98 17.33
CA GLN A 47 3.93 6.74 17.85
C GLN A 47 3.94 6.57 19.37
N ASN A 48 4.96 5.91 19.95
CA ASN A 48 5.11 5.81 21.39
C ASN A 48 5.32 7.19 22.05
N THR A 49 6.16 8.04 21.45
CA THR A 49 6.34 9.42 21.90
C THR A 49 5.05 10.23 21.76
N ALA A 50 4.32 10.07 20.65
CA ALA A 50 3.03 10.71 20.46
C ALA A 50 1.99 10.22 21.48
N ASN A 51 1.97 8.94 21.82
CA ASN A 51 1.08 8.37 22.84
C ASN A 51 1.34 9.00 24.22
N GLN A 52 2.60 9.21 24.55
CA GLN A 52 3.01 9.76 25.85
C GLN A 52 2.74 11.26 25.99
N PHE A 53 2.98 12.06 24.93
CA PHE A 53 2.96 13.53 25.02
C PHE A 53 1.84 14.20 24.21
N PHE A 54 1.28 13.51 23.21
CA PHE A 54 0.33 14.06 22.24
C PHE A 54 -0.95 13.22 22.10
N LYS A 55 -1.27 12.36 23.10
CA LYS A 55 -2.46 11.47 23.09
C LYS A 55 -2.54 10.56 21.86
N GLY A 56 -1.40 10.23 21.28
CA GLY A 56 -1.27 9.39 20.09
C GLY A 56 -1.34 10.14 18.76
N ASP A 57 -1.46 11.46 18.79
CA ASP A 57 -1.48 12.28 17.58
C ASP A 57 -0.07 12.54 17.04
N LEU A 58 0.33 11.72 16.06
CA LEU A 58 1.58 11.88 15.30
C LEU A 58 1.67 13.21 14.55
N GLN A 59 0.54 13.78 14.11
CA GLN A 59 0.50 15.08 13.44
C GLN A 59 0.82 16.21 14.42
N ALA A 60 0.30 16.14 15.65
CA ALA A 60 0.62 17.07 16.71
C ALA A 60 2.11 16.99 17.12
N LEU A 61 2.69 15.78 17.17
CA LEU A 61 4.13 15.59 17.38
C LEU A 61 4.96 16.29 16.29
N VAL A 62 4.62 16.10 15.01
CA VAL A 62 5.30 16.78 13.88
C VAL A 62 5.16 18.29 13.98
N ALA A 63 3.97 18.80 14.30
CA ALA A 63 3.73 20.23 14.44
C ALA A 63 4.59 20.83 15.57
N HIS A 64 4.74 20.11 16.68
CA HIS A 64 5.59 20.51 17.78
C HIS A 64 7.08 20.55 17.38
N TYR A 65 7.56 19.53 16.67
CA TYR A 65 8.94 19.50 16.17
C TYR A 65 9.22 20.62 15.15
N ARG A 66 8.25 20.97 14.29
CA ARG A 66 8.39 22.11 13.37
C ARG A 66 8.41 23.47 14.06
N ALA A 67 7.65 23.62 15.14
CA ALA A 67 7.58 24.85 15.92
C ALA A 67 8.76 25.01 16.90
N SER A 68 9.62 24.00 17.03
CA SER A 68 10.78 24.03 17.91
C SER A 68 11.90 24.88 17.31
N ASP A 69 12.59 25.67 18.12
CA ASP A 69 13.72 26.52 17.67
C ASP A 69 14.97 25.69 17.29
N ASP A 70 15.07 24.46 17.79
CA ASP A 70 16.16 23.55 17.49
C ASP A 70 16.15 23.12 16.00
N PRO A 71 17.23 23.32 15.25
CA PRO A 71 17.34 22.85 13.86
C PRO A 71 17.22 21.32 13.74
N VAL A 72 17.62 20.54 14.76
CA VAL A 72 17.51 19.08 14.76
C VAL A 72 16.05 18.65 14.79
N PHE A 73 15.24 19.19 15.72
CA PHE A 73 13.81 18.89 15.78
C PHE A 73 13.08 19.31 14.50
N ARG A 74 13.44 20.46 13.90
CA ARG A 74 12.85 20.87 12.60
C ARG A 74 13.20 19.91 11.47
N SER A 75 14.43 19.40 11.43
CA SER A 75 14.87 18.39 10.46
C SER A 75 14.10 17.08 10.65
N ASP A 76 13.97 16.61 11.90
CA ASP A 76 13.22 15.40 12.23
C ASP A 76 11.74 15.53 11.87
N ALA A 77 11.14 16.71 12.03
CA ALA A 77 9.77 16.97 11.62
C ALA A 77 9.55 16.83 10.11
N ASN A 78 10.55 17.15 9.30
CA ASN A 78 10.49 16.98 7.85
C ASN A 78 10.60 15.50 7.45
N SER A 79 11.53 14.78 8.08
CA SER A 79 11.69 13.33 7.89
C SER A 79 10.43 12.57 8.32
N LEU A 80 9.91 12.85 9.52
CA LEU A 80 8.69 12.25 10.07
C LEU A 80 7.46 12.61 9.23
N GLY A 81 7.36 13.85 8.76
CA GLY A 81 6.31 14.28 7.83
C GLY A 81 6.32 13.49 6.52
N THR A 82 7.50 13.20 5.98
CA THR A 82 7.67 12.38 4.76
C THR A 82 7.24 10.94 5.02
N LEU A 83 7.66 10.34 6.13
CA LEU A 83 7.25 8.98 6.52
C LEU A 83 5.73 8.87 6.72
N LEU A 84 5.11 9.85 7.39
CA LEU A 84 3.65 9.93 7.57
C LEU A 84 2.90 10.04 6.25
N SER A 85 3.39 10.86 5.31
CA SER A 85 2.77 10.96 3.98
C SER A 85 2.86 9.63 3.22
N ARG A 86 4.02 8.94 3.30
CA ARG A 86 4.21 7.63 2.67
C ARG A 86 3.30 6.57 3.29
N GLN A 87 3.17 6.55 4.61
CA GLN A 87 2.26 5.64 5.31
C GLN A 87 0.81 5.86 4.88
N ARG A 88 0.34 7.11 4.77
CA ARG A 88 -1.03 7.40 4.30
C ARG A 88 -1.28 6.91 2.88
N LEU A 89 -0.33 7.14 1.97
CA LEU A 89 -0.43 6.65 0.59
C LEU A 89 -0.49 5.12 0.53
N LEU A 90 0.28 4.43 1.38
CA LEU A 90 0.24 2.96 1.47
C LEU A 90 -1.07 2.47 2.10
N ASP A 91 -1.60 3.16 3.10
CA ASP A 91 -2.88 2.83 3.75
C ASP A 91 -4.05 3.00 2.78
N ASP A 92 -4.08 4.09 2.01
CA ASP A 92 -5.08 4.32 0.95
C ASP A 92 -5.02 3.22 -0.12
N GLN A 93 -3.80 2.81 -0.52
CA GLN A 93 -3.60 1.70 -1.45
C GLN A 93 -4.06 0.36 -0.85
N PHE A 94 -3.78 0.11 0.42
CA PHE A 94 -4.20 -1.11 1.10
C PHE A 94 -5.72 -1.17 1.27
N GLN A 95 -6.37 -0.06 1.63
CA GLN A 95 -7.83 0.05 1.71
C GLN A 95 -8.49 -0.15 0.34
N ALA A 96 -7.93 0.45 -0.71
CA ALA A 96 -8.30 0.19 -2.08
C ALA A 96 -8.18 -1.30 -2.44
N MET A 97 -7.12 -1.96 -1.97
CA MET A 97 -6.91 -3.40 -2.11
C MET A 97 -7.80 -4.25 -1.21
N GLN A 98 -8.52 -3.71 -0.24
CA GLN A 98 -9.51 -4.47 0.54
C GLN A 98 -10.89 -4.56 -0.16
N GLY A 99 -11.12 -3.76 -1.19
CA GLY A 99 -12.36 -3.76 -1.98
C GLY A 99 -12.64 -5.08 -2.71
N PRO A 100 -13.80 -5.21 -3.38
CA PRO A 100 -14.16 -6.42 -4.12
C PRO A 100 -13.10 -6.80 -5.18
N TRP A 101 -12.90 -8.10 -5.42
CA TRP A 101 -11.84 -8.63 -6.29
C TRP A 101 -11.82 -8.02 -7.71
N TYR A 102 -12.97 -7.61 -8.25
CA TYR A 102 -13.08 -6.97 -9.56
C TYR A 102 -12.60 -5.51 -9.55
N MET A 103 -12.73 -4.79 -8.43
CA MET A 103 -12.13 -3.46 -8.26
C MET A 103 -10.62 -3.57 -8.12
N ARG A 104 -10.12 -4.58 -7.39
CA ARG A 104 -8.67 -4.87 -7.29
C ARG A 104 -8.07 -5.16 -8.67
N ALA A 105 -8.75 -5.97 -9.48
CA ALA A 105 -8.32 -6.28 -10.86
C ALA A 105 -8.31 -5.04 -11.76
N LEU A 106 -9.32 -4.18 -11.66
CA LEU A 106 -9.35 -2.90 -12.38
C LEU A 106 -8.27 -1.93 -11.91
N GLN A 107 -7.95 -1.88 -10.61
CA GLN A 107 -6.86 -1.08 -10.09
C GLN A 107 -5.48 -1.58 -10.51
N VAL A 108 -5.25 -2.89 -10.50
CA VAL A 108 -4.01 -3.46 -11.06
C VAL A 108 -3.90 -3.18 -12.56
N ALA A 109 -5.01 -3.23 -13.30
CA ALA A 109 -5.04 -2.98 -14.74
C ALA A 109 -4.95 -1.49 -15.12
N TYR A 110 -5.48 -0.58 -14.30
CA TYR A 110 -5.68 0.84 -14.64
C TYR A 110 -4.90 1.82 -13.75
N ALA A 111 -4.55 1.42 -12.52
CA ALA A 111 -3.80 2.18 -11.52
C ALA A 111 -2.43 1.53 -11.22
N ALA A 112 -1.75 1.02 -12.25
CA ALA A 112 -0.35 0.61 -12.17
C ALA A 112 0.54 1.85 -11.94
N ASP A 113 0.63 2.24 -10.66
CA ASP A 113 1.57 3.22 -10.15
C ASP A 113 2.98 2.91 -10.73
N PRO A 114 3.61 3.86 -11.45
CA PRO A 114 4.90 3.62 -12.09
C PRO A 114 6.00 3.15 -11.12
N ALA A 115 5.85 3.39 -9.82
CA ALA A 115 6.80 2.93 -8.80
C ALA A 115 6.85 1.39 -8.66
N ILE A 116 5.72 0.70 -8.77
CA ILE A 116 5.63 -0.76 -8.58
C ILE A 116 5.94 -1.53 -9.87
N ARG A 117 5.70 -0.92 -11.03
CA ARG A 117 6.13 -1.47 -12.32
C ARG A 117 7.66 -1.59 -12.43
N GLN A 118 8.44 -0.76 -11.74
CA GLN A 118 9.90 -0.81 -11.83
C GLN A 118 10.54 -1.95 -11.04
N GLU A 119 9.88 -2.50 -10.02
CA GLU A 119 10.40 -3.64 -9.25
C GLU A 119 10.01 -5.02 -9.82
N THR A 120 9.16 -5.04 -10.85
CA THR A 120 8.62 -6.30 -11.42
C THR A 120 9.19 -6.63 -12.81
N ILE A 121 10.18 -5.88 -13.32
CA ILE A 121 10.87 -6.17 -14.60
C ILE A 121 12.31 -6.60 -14.34
#